data_AF-A0A6H1RE37-F1
#
_entry.id   AF-A0A6H1RE37-F1
#
_cell.length_a   1.000
_cell.length_b   1.000
_cell.length_c   1.000
_cell.angle_alpha   90.00
_cell.angle_beta   90.00
_cell.angle_gamma   90.00
#
_symmetry.space_group_name_H-M   'P 1'
#
loop_
_entity.id
_entity.type
_entity.pdbx_description
1 polymer ?
#
loop_
_entity_poly.entity_id
_entity_poly.type
_entity_poly.pdbx_seq_one_letter_code
_entity_poly.pdbx_strand_id
1 'polypeptide(L)'
;MRMPRNTGGIVITSTDRDPHQALTGFTGAWKPNLSPATLPAGTVVLQLLPPADGDDPDLVDVWLWLTRHGRWLMLGCWKNAGPGWTYRAAPLIHAALPAPQANTAPQNTAAPQDTASSPRLRAVPARRT
;
A
#
# COMPACT_ATOMS: atom_id res chain seq x y z
N MET A 1 -4.25 -19.34 0.06
CA MET A 1 -2.97 -19.53 0.79
C MET A 1 -2.97 -18.65 2.04
N ARG A 2 -2.42 -19.14 3.16
CA ARG A 2 -2.34 -18.41 4.45
C ARG A 2 -0.85 -18.25 4.82
N MET A 3 -0.50 -17.10 5.42
CA MET A 3 0.85 -16.86 5.94
C MET A 3 1.18 -17.86 7.07
N PRO A 4 2.41 -18.42 7.14
CA PRO A 4 2.85 -19.33 8.20
C PRO A 4 2.82 -18.69 9.60
N ARG A 5 2.66 -19.51 10.65
CA ARG A 5 2.41 -19.07 12.04
C ARG A 5 3.64 -18.52 12.80
N ASN A 6 4.83 -18.50 12.21
CA ASN A 6 5.99 -17.75 12.74
C ASN A 6 5.97 -16.35 12.13
N THR A 7 5.24 -15.48 12.81
CA THR A 7 4.51 -14.29 12.33
C THR A 7 5.35 -13.02 12.24
N GLY A 8 6.66 -13.14 12.08
CA GLY A 8 7.53 -11.98 11.83
C GLY A 8 7.65 -11.65 10.35
N GLY A 9 7.87 -10.37 10.04
CA GLY A 9 8.17 -9.93 8.68
C GLY A 9 8.68 -8.50 8.65
N ILE A 10 9.29 -8.12 7.55
CA ILE A 10 9.71 -6.74 7.27
C ILE A 10 8.52 -6.04 6.62
N VAL A 11 7.96 -5.05 7.30
CA VAL A 11 6.97 -4.13 6.70
C VAL A 11 7.73 -3.15 5.82
N ILE A 12 7.49 -3.23 4.51
CA ILE A 12 8.21 -2.42 3.53
C ILE A 12 7.56 -1.03 3.43
N THR A 13 8.38 0.01 3.49
CA THR A 13 7.92 1.41 3.45
C THR A 13 8.37 2.12 2.18
N SER A 14 9.49 1.71 1.58
CA SER A 14 10.02 2.33 0.37
C SER A 14 10.89 1.38 -0.42
N THR A 15 11.09 1.71 -1.70
CA THR A 15 12.10 1.09 -2.56
C THR A 15 13.21 2.09 -2.85
N ASP A 16 14.43 1.58 -2.94
CA ASP A 16 15.62 2.38 -3.19
C ASP A 16 15.97 2.33 -4.68
N ARG A 17 16.50 3.44 -5.20
CA ARG A 17 16.92 3.58 -6.59
C ARG A 17 18.34 4.12 -6.69
N ASP A 18 19.07 3.69 -7.71
CA ASP A 18 20.36 4.26 -8.07
C ASP A 18 20.21 5.59 -8.88
N PRO A 19 21.32 6.27 -9.21
CA PRO A 19 21.29 7.48 -10.04
C PRO A 19 20.73 7.28 -11.45
N HIS A 20 20.73 6.05 -11.97
CA HIS A 20 20.15 5.66 -13.26
C HIS A 20 18.68 5.23 -13.14
N GLN A 21 18.06 5.46 -11.98
CA GLN A 21 16.67 5.09 -11.66
C GLN A 21 16.41 3.58 -11.61
N ALA A 22 17.44 2.73 -11.58
CA ALA A 22 17.29 1.30 -11.40
C ALA A 22 16.99 0.98 -9.93
N LEU A 23 16.10 0.02 -9.69
CA LEU A 23 15.75 -0.42 -8.34
C LEU A 23 16.90 -1.24 -7.75
N THR A 24 17.47 -0.76 -6.64
CA THR A 24 18.62 -1.40 -5.98
C THR A 24 18.25 -2.12 -4.70
N GLY A 25 17.09 -1.80 -4.11
CA GLY A 25 16.69 -2.37 -2.84
C GLY A 25 15.37 -1.84 -2.33
N PHE A 26 15.17 -2.02 -1.04
CA PHE A 26 14.01 -1.55 -0.31
C PHE A 26 14.34 -1.38 1.15
N THR A 27 13.60 -0.47 1.78
CA THR A 27 13.71 -0.18 3.21
C THR A 27 12.40 -0.54 3.90
N GLY A 28 12.52 -1.09 5.10
CA GLY A 28 11.39 -1.47 5.92
C GLY A 28 11.80 -1.78 7.35
N ALA A 29 10.82 -2.06 8.20
CA ALA A 29 11.05 -2.38 9.60
C ALA A 29 10.59 -3.80 9.91
N TRP A 30 11.45 -4.57 10.58
CA TRP A 30 11.04 -5.85 11.14
C TRP A 30 9.95 -5.65 12.19
N LYS A 31 8.89 -6.47 12.11
CA LYS A 31 7.79 -6.49 13.06
C LYS A 31 7.44 -7.95 13.41
N PRO A 32 7.42 -8.32 14.70
CA PRO A 32 6.91 -9.62 15.12
C PRO A 32 5.38 -9.64 15.10
N ASN A 33 4.79 -10.83 15.09
CA ASN A 33 3.35 -11.05 15.30
C ASN A 33 2.42 -10.25 14.36
N LEU A 34 2.76 -10.18 13.08
CA LEU A 34 1.96 -9.49 12.07
C LEU A 34 0.62 -10.21 11.83
N SER A 35 -0.45 -9.44 11.91
CA SER A 35 -1.80 -9.85 11.53
C SER A 35 -2.31 -8.96 10.40
N PRO A 36 -2.93 -9.50 9.34
CA PRO A 36 -3.43 -8.70 8.24
C PRO A 36 -4.65 -7.86 8.68
N ALA A 37 -5.33 -8.24 9.76
CA ALA A 37 -6.45 -7.51 10.32
C ALA A 37 -6.02 -6.24 11.08
N THR A 38 -4.76 -6.17 11.52
CA THR A 38 -4.22 -5.03 12.30
C THR A 38 -3.41 -4.06 11.45
N LEU A 39 -3.19 -4.38 10.18
CA LEU A 39 -2.39 -3.58 9.27
C LEU A 39 -3.29 -2.82 8.28
N PRO A 40 -2.90 -1.59 7.85
CA PRO A 40 -3.59 -0.88 6.79
C PRO A 40 -3.65 -1.73 5.51
N ALA A 41 -4.74 -1.64 4.74
CA ALA A 41 -4.80 -2.26 3.42
C ALA A 41 -3.72 -1.68 2.50
N GLY A 42 -3.13 -2.52 1.65
CA GLY A 42 -2.03 -2.16 0.76
C GLY A 42 -0.65 -2.20 1.43
N THR A 43 -0.56 -2.67 2.68
CA THR A 43 0.72 -2.86 3.37
C THR A 43 1.45 -4.06 2.78
N VAL A 44 2.68 -3.82 2.31
CA VAL A 44 3.57 -4.84 1.76
C VAL A 44 4.44 -5.40 2.89
N VAL A 45 4.45 -6.73 3.02
CA VAL A 45 5.24 -7.44 4.04
C VAL A 45 6.10 -8.48 3.36
N LEU A 46 7.39 -8.44 3.67
CA LEU A 46 8.36 -9.43 3.22
C LEU A 46 8.71 -10.38 4.37
N GLN A 47 8.61 -11.67 4.13
CA GLN A 47 8.97 -12.71 5.09
C GLN A 47 10.17 -13.49 4.56
N LEU A 48 11.16 -13.67 5.43
CA LEU A 48 12.32 -14.50 5.18
C LEU A 48 12.17 -15.78 5.99
N LEU A 49 12.31 -16.91 5.32
CA LEU A 49 12.23 -18.23 5.93
C LEU A 49 13.52 -19.00 5.61
N PRO A 50 13.97 -19.88 6.53
CA PRO A 50 14.99 -20.85 6.18
C PRO A 50 14.56 -21.65 4.95
N PRO A 51 15.47 -21.93 4.00
CA PRO A 51 15.16 -22.79 2.87
C PRO A 51 14.75 -24.19 3.36
N ALA A 52 13.78 -24.79 2.68
CA ALA A 52 13.26 -26.10 3.07
C ALA A 52 14.26 -27.24 2.85
N ASP A 53 15.11 -27.11 1.83
CA ASP A 53 16.00 -28.15 1.33
C ASP A 53 17.46 -27.67 1.37
N GLY A 54 18.02 -27.49 2.57
CA GLY A 54 19.46 -27.26 2.74
C GLY A 54 19.83 -26.35 3.91
N ASP A 55 21.05 -26.54 4.40
CA ASP A 55 21.66 -25.72 5.45
C ASP A 55 22.60 -24.65 4.88
N ASP A 56 22.48 -24.31 3.60
CA ASP A 56 23.30 -23.27 2.98
C ASP A 56 22.92 -21.89 3.57
N PRO A 57 23.83 -21.24 4.32
CA PRO A 57 23.54 -19.98 4.98
C PRO A 57 23.34 -18.83 3.98
N ASP A 58 23.75 -18.98 2.73
CA ASP A 58 23.61 -17.96 1.69
C ASP A 58 22.24 -18.02 0.97
N LEU A 59 21.43 -19.04 1.25
CA LEU A 59 20.11 -19.23 0.65
C LEU A 59 18.99 -18.85 1.62
N VAL A 60 17.95 -18.20 1.09
CA VAL A 60 16.76 -17.85 1.87
C VAL A 60 15.50 -18.01 1.04
N ASP A 61 14.42 -18.47 1.68
CA ASP A 61 13.09 -18.45 1.08
C ASP A 61 12.45 -17.07 1.32
N VAL A 62 12.15 -16.37 0.23
CA VAL A 62 11.59 -15.02 0.25
C VAL A 62 10.12 -15.07 -0.13
N TRP A 63 9.25 -14.60 0.75
CA TRP A 63 7.81 -14.55 0.54
C TRP A 63 7.32 -13.11 0.63
N LEU A 64 6.58 -12.67 -0.37
CA LEU A 64 6.02 -11.32 -0.44
C LEU A 64 4.50 -11.36 -0.29
N TRP A 65 4.01 -10.58 0.66
CA TRP A 65 2.61 -10.51 1.05
C TRP A 65 2.07 -9.09 0.95
N LEU A 66 0.78 -8.98 0.64
CA LEU A 66 0.02 -7.73 0.65
C LEU A 66 -1.19 -7.90 1.56
N THR A 67 -1.49 -6.87 2.37
CA THR A 67 -2.74 -6.82 3.13
C THR A 67 -3.88 -6.33 2.25
N ARG A 68 -4.97 -7.08 2.19
CA ARG A 68 -6.18 -6.67 1.47
C ARG A 68 -7.43 -7.13 2.23
N HIS A 69 -8.28 -6.18 2.63
CA HIS A 69 -9.51 -6.44 3.38
C HIS A 69 -9.32 -7.38 4.60
N GLY A 70 -8.30 -7.12 5.42
CA GLY A 70 -8.00 -7.92 6.60
C GLY A 70 -7.46 -9.32 6.30
N ARG A 71 -7.03 -9.60 5.06
CA ARG A 71 -6.48 -10.88 4.62
C ARG A 71 -5.10 -10.70 4.01
N TRP A 72 -4.28 -11.75 4.09
CA TRP A 72 -3.05 -11.86 3.35
C TRP A 72 -3.32 -12.28 1.91
N LEU A 73 -2.74 -11.54 0.97
CA LEU A 73 -2.63 -11.91 -0.43
C LEU A 73 -1.15 -12.16 -0.74
N MET A 74 -0.83 -13.33 -1.30
CA MET A 74 0.54 -13.63 -1.72
C MET A 74 0.81 -12.94 -3.06
N LEU A 75 1.89 -12.17 -3.12
CA LEU A 75 2.32 -11.49 -4.35
C LEU A 75 3.40 -12.27 -5.09
N GLY A 76 4.33 -12.89 -4.35
CA GLY A 76 5.45 -13.61 -4.93
C GLY A 76 6.14 -14.50 -3.90
N CYS A 77 6.83 -15.52 -4.40
CA CYS A 77 7.66 -16.42 -3.61
C CYS A 77 8.88 -16.81 -4.43
N TRP A 78 10.06 -16.72 -3.82
CA TRP A 78 11.33 -17.17 -4.38
C TRP A 78 11.96 -18.13 -3.39
N LYS A 79 12.05 -19.40 -3.79
CA LYS A 79 12.67 -20.44 -2.97
C LYS A 79 14.18 -20.49 -3.23
N ASN A 80 14.95 -20.83 -2.21
CA ASN A 80 16.40 -20.98 -2.30
C ASN A 80 17.05 -19.75 -2.96
N ALA A 81 16.61 -18.55 -2.56
CA ALA A 81 17.07 -17.31 -3.15
C ALA A 81 18.46 -16.98 -2.60
N GLY A 82 19.48 -17.14 -3.44
CA GLY A 82 20.86 -16.80 -3.08
C GLY A 82 21.16 -15.29 -3.10
N PRO A 83 22.46 -14.93 -3.04
CA PRO A 83 22.91 -13.54 -3.06
C PRO A 83 22.22 -12.69 -4.15
N GLY A 84 21.85 -11.47 -3.80
CA GLY A 84 21.13 -10.55 -4.70
C GLY A 84 19.63 -10.81 -4.86
N TRP A 85 19.02 -11.63 -4.01
CA TRP A 85 17.56 -11.81 -3.99
C TRP A 85 16.78 -10.49 -3.81
N THR A 86 17.36 -9.50 -3.13
CA THR A 86 16.77 -8.17 -2.92
C THR A 86 16.51 -7.46 -4.24
N TYR A 87 17.47 -7.47 -5.17
CA TYR A 87 17.33 -6.91 -6.51
C TYR A 87 16.24 -7.59 -7.32
N ARG A 88 16.03 -8.90 -7.10
CA ARG A 88 14.97 -9.68 -7.78
C ARG A 88 13.58 -9.37 -7.21
N ALA A 89 13.47 -9.12 -5.92
CA ALA A 89 12.21 -8.78 -5.26
C ALA A 89 11.81 -7.31 -5.45
N ALA A 90 12.78 -6.40 -5.58
CA ALA A 90 12.57 -4.95 -5.60
C ALA A 90 11.56 -4.47 -6.67
N PRO A 91 11.54 -4.98 -7.93
CA PRO A 91 10.54 -4.58 -8.92
C PRO A 91 9.10 -4.89 -8.50
N LEU A 92 8.86 -6.08 -7.93
CA LEU A 92 7.52 -6.46 -7.50
C LEU A 92 7.09 -5.66 -6.26
N ILE A 93 8.03 -5.40 -5.34
CA ILE A 93 7.80 -4.54 -4.18
C ILE A 93 7.45 -3.12 -4.64
N HIS A 94 8.20 -2.56 -5.59
CA HIS A 94 7.98 -1.23 -6.13
C HIS A 94 6.57 -1.09 -6.74
N ALA A 95 6.16 -2.08 -7.53
CA ALA A 95 4.84 -2.10 -8.16
C ALA A 95 3.69 -2.30 -7.15
N ALA A 96 3.96 -2.93 -6.01
CA ALA A 96 2.96 -3.21 -4.98
C ALA A 96 2.80 -2.09 -3.96
N LEU A 97 3.80 -1.22 -3.81
CA LEU A 97 3.70 -0.07 -2.92
C LEU A 97 2.65 0.92 -3.47
N PRO A 98 1.81 1.50 -2.61
CA PRO A 98 0.91 2.55 -3.04
C PRO A 98 1.72 3.71 -3.61
N ALA A 99 1.28 4.24 -4.75
CA ALA A 99 1.88 5.43 -5.32
C ALA A 99 1.89 6.54 -4.25
N PRO A 100 3.01 7.28 -4.08
CA PRO A 100 3.01 8.47 -3.24
C PRO A 100 1.85 9.33 -3.71
N GLN A 101 0.85 9.56 -2.86
CA GLN A 101 -0.19 10.51 -3.18
C GLN A 101 0.51 11.86 -3.28
N ALA A 102 0.79 12.32 -4.50
CA ALA A 102 1.07 13.72 -4.73
C ALA A 102 -0.16 14.45 -4.16
N ASN A 103 0.04 15.20 -3.07
CA ASN A 103 -1.00 15.95 -2.39
C ASN A 103 -1.93 16.59 -3.41
N THR A 104 -3.11 15.99 -3.63
CA THR A 104 -4.22 16.70 -4.24
C THR A 104 -4.64 17.70 -3.18
N ALA A 105 -4.07 18.90 -3.24
CA ALA A 105 -4.53 20.01 -2.43
C ALA A 105 -6.06 20.08 -2.56
N PRO A 106 -6.81 20.35 -1.48
CA PRO A 106 -8.24 20.57 -1.60
C PRO A 106 -8.44 21.73 -2.58
N GLN A 107 -8.98 21.42 -3.76
CA GLN A 107 -9.58 22.43 -4.60
C GLN A 107 -10.74 22.99 -3.78
N ASN A 108 -10.49 24.11 -3.11
CA ASN A 108 -11.54 25.00 -2.64
C ASN A 108 -12.32 25.44 -3.89
N THR A 109 -13.28 24.64 -4.31
CA THR A 109 -14.37 25.13 -5.16
C THR A 109 -15.17 26.04 -4.25
N ALA A 110 -14.81 27.33 -4.25
CA ALA A 110 -15.64 28.36 -3.66
C ALA A 110 -17.03 28.22 -4.28
N ALA A 111 -18.00 27.83 -3.45
CA ALA A 111 -19.40 27.90 -3.82
C ALA A 111 -19.71 29.36 -4.20
N PRO A 112 -20.44 29.63 -5.29
CA PRO A 112 -21.00 30.96 -5.49
C PRO A 112 -21.96 31.21 -4.32
N GLN A 113 -21.57 32.06 -3.38
CA GLN A 113 -22.49 32.66 -2.44
C GLN A 113 -23.35 33.63 -3.23
N ASP A 114 -24.43 33.13 -3.84
CA ASP A 114 -25.52 33.98 -4.30
C ASP A 114 -26.36 34.35 -3.08
N THR A 115 -25.90 35.38 -2.38
CA THR A 115 -26.68 36.13 -1.39
C THR A 115 -27.82 36.85 -2.11
N ALA A 116 -28.90 36.13 -2.38
CA ALA A 116 -30.19 36.71 -2.72
C ALA A 116 -31.22 36.32 -1.66
N SER A 117 -31.23 37.13 -0.61
CA SER A 117 -32.23 37.23 0.44
C SER A 117 -33.65 37.03 -0.10
N SER A 118 -34.36 36.02 0.40
CA SER A 118 -35.83 36.02 0.40
C SER A 118 -36.33 36.78 1.63
N PRO A 119 -37.30 37.69 1.47
CA PRO A 119 -38.49 37.52 2.29
C PRO A 119 -39.82 37.81 1.57
N ARG A 120 -40.73 36.83 1.74
CA ARG A 120 -42.17 36.92 2.06
C ARG A 120 -43.13 37.84 1.26
N LEU A 121 -44.15 37.15 0.70
CA LEU A 121 -45.61 37.37 0.81
C LEU A 121 -46.21 38.75 0.46
N ARG A 122 -47.04 38.80 -0.60
CA ARG A 122 -48.49 39.12 -0.49
C ARG A 122 -49.25 38.90 -1.81
N ALA A 123 -50.44 38.33 -1.69
CA ALA A 123 -51.43 38.12 -2.74
C ALA A 123 -52.21 39.40 -3.07
N VAL A 124 -52.62 39.59 -4.34
CA VAL A 124 -53.84 40.31 -4.78
C VAL A 124 -54.29 39.76 -6.17
N PRO A 125 -55.57 39.39 -6.38
CA PRO A 125 -56.12 39.06 -7.70
C PRO A 125 -56.92 40.22 -8.35
N ALA A 126 -57.32 40.02 -9.62
CA ALA A 126 -58.23 40.81 -10.49
C ALA A 126 -57.56 41.92 -11.33
N ARG A 127 -57.95 42.25 -12.58
CA ARG A 127 -59.12 41.93 -13.43
C ARG A 127 -58.80 42.42 -14.87
N ARG A 128 -59.12 41.64 -15.92
CA ARG A 128 -59.37 42.04 -17.33
C ARG A 128 -60.17 40.88 -17.94
N THR A 129 -61.24 41.00 -18.69
CA THR A 129 -62.05 42.08 -19.29
C THR A 129 -63.40 41.44 -19.58
#